data_AF-A0A090VKM5-F1
#
_entry.id   AF-A0A090VKM5-F1
#
_cell.length_a   1.000
_cell.length_b   1.000
_cell.length_c   1.000
_cell.angle_alpha   90.00
_cell.angle_beta   90.00
_cell.angle_gamma   90.00
#
_symmetry.space_group_name_H-M   'P 1'
#
loop_
_entity.id
_entity.type
_entity.pdbx_description
1 polymer ?
#
loop_
_entity_poly.entity_id
_entity_poly.type
_entity_poly.pdbx_seq_one_letter_code
_entity_poly.pdbx_strand_id
1 'polypeptide(L)'
;MKIRLIVSAFVLTAFVQGCKTPKVEVVKQAKTQYDTTIAFGSCNKQNIENKLWVEVVKHKPDLWIWGGDNVYADTDNMKKLEADYNKLLANEDYKRLRETTKITGTWDDHDYGLNDGGVEFEAKKGSQQLFLDFLKVPKDSERRYRKGVYSSQIVKALNGSVKVIVLDTRYFRTALTDDKKNKNRYEPGVYGEGTILGEKQWQWLEAELNGSDADFNIIVSSIQVLSAEHGFEKWSNFPHEVDKLKSLIKKSNAKGVMVLSGDRHISEFSKTKIEGVSFPLVDFTSSGLTHVYNGFTSESNKYRVLEVVPELSFGVLKFNFEAKTVLMEMRGVGNILQQKLLQTY
;
A
#
# COMPACT_ATOMS: atom_id res chain seq x y z
N MET A 1 81.54 -70.49 -6.65
CA MET A 1 80.96 -69.39 -5.85
C MET A 1 81.09 -68.10 -6.64
N LYS A 2 80.01 -67.64 -7.30
CA LYS A 2 79.79 -66.26 -7.80
C LYS A 2 78.35 -66.19 -8.31
N ILE A 3 77.53 -65.43 -7.59
CA ILE A 3 76.08 -65.29 -7.71
C ILE A 3 75.76 -64.34 -8.88
N ARG A 4 74.81 -64.73 -9.76
CA ARG A 4 74.25 -63.90 -10.82
C ARG A 4 73.13 -63.03 -10.24
N LEU A 5 73.22 -61.71 -10.40
CA LEU A 5 72.15 -60.75 -10.11
C LEU A 5 71.20 -60.69 -11.32
N ILE A 6 69.91 -60.92 -11.09
CA ILE A 6 68.83 -60.68 -12.05
C ILE A 6 68.21 -59.32 -11.70
N VAL A 7 68.19 -58.39 -12.65
CA VAL A 7 67.50 -57.10 -12.53
C VAL A 7 66.13 -57.24 -13.20
N SER A 8 65.06 -57.23 -12.41
CA SER A 8 63.67 -57.15 -12.91
C SER A 8 63.23 -55.69 -12.92
N ALA A 9 62.88 -55.17 -14.10
CA ALA A 9 62.27 -53.85 -14.26
C ALA A 9 60.76 -53.94 -14.00
N PHE A 10 60.27 -53.21 -13.00
CA PHE A 10 58.85 -53.03 -12.71
C PHE A 10 58.33 -51.83 -13.52
N VAL A 11 57.43 -52.06 -14.48
CA VAL A 11 56.71 -50.98 -15.19
C VAL A 11 55.42 -50.69 -14.42
N LEU A 12 55.34 -49.48 -13.87
CA LEU A 12 54.16 -48.99 -13.14
C LEU A 12 53.20 -48.33 -14.14
N THR A 13 52.13 -49.02 -14.54
CA THR A 13 51.03 -48.42 -15.32
C THR A 13 50.06 -47.69 -14.40
N ALA A 14 50.07 -46.37 -14.44
CA ALA A 14 49.09 -45.53 -13.74
C ALA A 14 47.76 -45.48 -14.52
N PHE A 15 46.69 -46.04 -13.93
CA PHE A 15 45.32 -45.88 -14.42
C PHE A 15 44.78 -44.53 -13.96
N VAL A 16 44.57 -43.61 -14.90
CA VAL A 16 43.84 -42.35 -14.64
C VAL A 16 42.34 -42.63 -14.80
N GLN A 17 41.64 -42.86 -13.69
CA GLN A 17 40.18 -42.85 -13.68
C GLN A 17 39.69 -41.39 -13.75
N GLY A 18 39.15 -41.00 -14.90
CA GLY A 18 38.46 -39.73 -15.07
C GLY A 18 37.14 -39.71 -14.33
N CYS A 19 37.06 -38.96 -13.23
CA CYS A 19 35.80 -38.61 -12.58
C CYS A 19 34.92 -37.83 -13.56
N LYS A 20 33.84 -38.45 -14.07
CA LYS A 20 32.75 -37.72 -14.74
C LYS A 20 31.91 -37.05 -13.66
N THR A 21 32.10 -35.76 -13.46
CA THR A 21 31.19 -34.92 -12.67
C THR A 21 29.81 -34.92 -13.34
N PRO A 22 28.73 -35.27 -12.62
CA PRO A 22 27.38 -35.17 -13.17
C PRO A 22 27.10 -33.70 -13.49
N LYS A 23 26.65 -33.42 -14.71
CA LYS A 23 26.11 -32.11 -15.08
C LYS A 23 24.85 -31.89 -14.23
N VAL A 24 24.97 -31.04 -13.21
CA VAL A 24 23.81 -30.47 -12.53
C VAL A 24 23.09 -29.61 -13.55
N GLU A 25 21.94 -30.08 -14.04
CA GLU A 25 21.02 -29.23 -14.78
C GLU A 25 20.55 -28.13 -13.83
N VAL A 26 21.09 -26.93 -14.03
CA VAL A 26 20.55 -25.72 -13.43
C VAL A 26 19.17 -25.54 -14.05
N VAL A 27 18.14 -26.02 -13.38
CA VAL A 27 16.75 -25.65 -13.66
C VAL A 27 16.69 -24.13 -13.55
N LYS A 28 16.71 -23.43 -14.69
CA LYS A 28 16.42 -21.99 -14.73
C LYS A 28 15.03 -21.86 -14.13
N GLN A 29 14.96 -21.37 -12.89
CA GLN A 29 13.71 -21.03 -12.24
C GLN A 29 12.98 -20.10 -13.20
N ALA A 30 11.84 -20.55 -13.76
CA ALA A 30 11.04 -19.74 -14.66
C ALA A 30 10.78 -18.42 -13.94
N LYS A 31 11.17 -17.31 -14.57
CA LYS A 31 10.97 -15.98 -14.00
C LYS A 31 9.47 -15.84 -13.76
N THR A 32 9.04 -15.75 -12.50
CA THR A 32 7.61 -15.60 -12.17
C THR A 32 7.07 -14.41 -12.96
N GLN A 33 6.16 -14.70 -13.89
CA GLN A 33 5.52 -13.68 -14.70
C GLN A 33 4.38 -13.08 -13.88
N TYR A 34 4.36 -11.75 -13.80
CA TYR A 34 3.29 -10.99 -13.18
C TYR A 34 2.49 -10.31 -14.28
N ASP A 35 1.18 -10.33 -14.15
CA ASP A 35 0.25 -9.81 -15.15
C ASP A 35 0.05 -8.30 -15.05
N THR A 36 0.17 -7.75 -13.83
CA THR A 36 0.13 -6.30 -13.57
C THR A 36 0.93 -5.94 -12.32
N THR A 37 1.49 -4.73 -12.32
CA THR A 37 2.21 -4.15 -11.17
C THR A 37 1.56 -2.83 -10.75
N ILE A 38 1.19 -2.72 -9.48
CA ILE A 38 0.64 -1.51 -8.86
C ILE A 38 1.62 -1.05 -7.79
N ALA A 39 1.93 0.24 -7.75
CA ALA A 39 2.73 0.85 -6.69
C ALA A 39 1.90 1.84 -5.88
N PHE A 40 2.23 2.03 -4.60
CA PHE A 40 1.55 3.00 -3.75
C PHE A 40 2.45 3.54 -2.64
N GLY A 41 2.04 4.65 -2.04
CA GLY A 41 2.67 5.21 -0.86
C GLY A 41 1.93 6.44 -0.36
N SER A 42 2.29 6.88 0.84
CA SER A 42 1.76 8.08 1.51
C SER A 42 2.87 8.87 2.20
N CYS A 43 2.53 10.06 2.70
CA CYS A 43 3.41 10.90 3.51
C CYS A 43 4.59 11.49 2.74
N ASN A 44 4.26 12.25 1.70
CA ASN A 44 5.15 13.03 0.86
C ASN A 44 5.10 14.52 1.23
N LYS A 45 6.10 14.98 1.98
CA LYS A 45 6.33 16.40 2.24
C LYS A 45 7.04 17.02 1.04
N GLN A 46 6.28 17.74 0.21
CA GLN A 46 6.69 18.42 -1.02
C GLN A 46 7.90 19.36 -0.87
N ASN A 47 8.23 19.78 0.36
CA ASN A 47 9.37 20.63 0.68
C ASN A 47 10.65 19.82 1.00
N ILE A 48 10.58 18.50 1.07
CA ILE A 48 11.69 17.58 1.31
C ILE A 48 11.97 16.81 0.02
N GLU A 49 13.24 16.55 -0.26
CA GLU A 49 13.64 15.68 -1.37
C GLU A 49 13.05 14.27 -1.18
N ASN A 50 12.23 13.83 -2.14
CA ASN A 50 11.73 12.46 -2.19
C ASN A 50 12.70 11.58 -2.99
N LYS A 51 13.47 10.75 -2.28
CA LYS A 51 14.49 9.86 -2.86
C LYS A 51 13.92 8.58 -3.48
N LEU A 52 12.62 8.37 -3.41
CA LEU A 52 11.97 7.12 -3.80
C LEU A 52 11.35 7.19 -5.20
N TRP A 53 11.03 8.37 -5.74
CA TRP A 53 10.41 8.48 -7.06
C TRP A 53 11.20 7.79 -8.16
N VAL A 54 12.52 7.96 -8.18
CA VAL A 54 13.41 7.27 -9.12
C VAL A 54 13.33 5.75 -9.00
N GLU A 55 13.05 5.22 -7.81
CA GLU A 55 12.90 3.79 -7.56
C GLU A 55 11.50 3.29 -7.95
N VAL A 56 10.45 4.07 -7.67
CA VAL A 56 9.07 3.77 -8.12
C VAL A 56 9.02 3.62 -9.64
N VAL A 57 9.62 4.57 -10.38
CA VAL A 57 9.65 4.54 -11.86
C VAL A 57 10.32 3.27 -12.40
N LYS A 58 11.35 2.73 -11.72
CA LYS A 58 12.04 1.51 -12.15
C LYS A 58 11.14 0.27 -12.13
N HIS A 59 10.09 0.25 -11.31
CA HIS A 59 9.10 -0.84 -11.29
C HIS A 59 8.12 -0.79 -12.46
N LYS A 60 8.08 0.32 -13.22
CA LYS A 60 7.14 0.55 -14.33
C LYS A 60 5.69 0.19 -13.96
N PRO A 61 5.16 0.74 -12.86
CA PRO A 61 3.81 0.39 -12.42
C PRO A 61 2.76 0.79 -13.46
N ASP A 62 1.76 -0.07 -13.64
CA ASP A 62 0.55 0.21 -14.44
C ASP A 62 -0.32 1.28 -13.77
N LEU A 63 -0.23 1.35 -12.44
CA LEU A 63 -0.93 2.32 -11.60
C LEU A 63 -0.08 2.73 -10.41
N TRP A 64 0.00 4.03 -10.14
CA TRP A 64 0.41 4.59 -8.86
C TRP A 64 -0.82 5.02 -8.06
N ILE A 65 -0.85 4.63 -6.79
CA ILE A 65 -1.89 4.99 -5.84
C ILE A 65 -1.30 5.88 -4.75
N TRP A 66 -1.82 7.10 -4.64
CA TRP A 66 -1.63 7.94 -3.47
C TRP A 66 -2.47 7.43 -2.30
N GLY A 67 -1.79 7.07 -1.21
CA GLY A 67 -2.39 6.62 0.04
C GLY A 67 -2.76 7.76 0.99
N GLY A 68 -2.52 9.02 0.62
CA GLY A 68 -2.74 10.17 1.50
C GLY A 68 -1.45 10.92 1.84
N ASP A 69 -1.59 12.10 2.45
CA ASP A 69 -0.50 13.05 2.72
C ASP A 69 0.39 13.27 1.50
N ASN A 70 -0.23 13.66 0.39
CA ASN A 70 0.48 13.83 -0.87
C ASN A 70 1.33 15.10 -0.84
N VAL A 71 0.87 16.11 -0.11
CA VAL A 71 1.55 17.34 0.31
C VAL A 71 1.19 17.66 1.76
N TYR A 72 2.11 18.33 2.45
CA TYR A 72 1.89 18.79 3.82
C TYR A 72 1.52 20.26 3.79
N ALA A 73 0.21 20.53 3.71
CA ALA A 73 -0.31 21.88 3.53
C ALA A 73 -0.83 22.49 4.83
N ASP A 74 -1.59 21.76 5.65
CA ASP A 74 -2.08 22.20 6.97
C ASP A 74 -2.70 23.60 6.94
N THR A 75 -3.62 23.83 5.99
CA THR A 75 -4.12 25.17 5.72
C THR A 75 -5.55 25.17 5.21
N ASP A 76 -6.28 26.21 5.59
CA ASP A 76 -7.57 26.64 5.01
C ASP A 76 -7.39 27.62 3.83
N ASN A 77 -6.15 28.02 3.52
CA ASN A 77 -5.84 28.93 2.43
C ASN A 77 -5.62 28.17 1.12
N MET A 78 -6.61 28.25 0.23
CA MET A 78 -6.59 27.55 -1.07
C MET A 78 -5.42 27.95 -1.97
N LYS A 79 -4.92 29.19 -1.88
CA LYS A 79 -3.73 29.58 -2.66
C LYS A 79 -2.47 28.88 -2.17
N LYS A 80 -2.36 28.65 -0.86
CA LYS A 80 -1.25 27.89 -0.28
C LYS A 80 -1.34 26.41 -0.67
N LEU A 81 -2.52 25.80 -0.52
CA LEU A 81 -2.73 24.39 -0.91
C LEU A 81 -2.45 24.17 -2.41
N GLU A 82 -2.93 25.07 -3.28
CA GLU A 82 -2.63 25.03 -4.72
C GLU A 82 -1.11 25.14 -4.99
N ALA A 83 -0.42 26.06 -4.31
CA ALA A 83 1.03 26.20 -4.44
C ALA A 83 1.79 24.94 -3.97
N ASP A 84 1.34 24.30 -2.89
CA ASP A 84 1.93 23.07 -2.37
C ASP A 84 1.75 21.90 -3.37
N TYR A 85 0.57 21.73 -3.97
CA TYR A 85 0.38 20.76 -5.06
C TYR A 85 1.24 21.08 -6.29
N ASN A 86 1.30 22.35 -6.69
CA ASN A 86 2.12 22.77 -7.82
C ASN A 86 3.61 22.47 -7.61
N LYS A 87 4.09 22.59 -6.36
CA LYS A 87 5.46 22.20 -6.01
C LYS A 87 5.73 20.71 -6.22
N LEU A 88 4.81 19.84 -5.81
CA LEU A 88 4.91 18.41 -6.10
C LEU A 88 4.83 18.13 -7.61
N LEU A 89 3.90 18.76 -8.32
CA LEU A 89 3.73 18.58 -9.77
C LEU A 89 4.98 19.00 -10.57
N ALA A 90 5.75 19.96 -10.05
CA ALA A 90 7.00 20.45 -10.61
C ALA A 90 8.24 19.58 -10.25
N ASN A 91 8.10 18.58 -9.37
CA ASN A 91 9.19 17.64 -9.11
C ASN A 91 9.46 16.77 -10.34
N GLU A 92 10.70 16.79 -10.86
CA GLU A 92 11.07 16.11 -12.11
C GLU A 92 10.99 14.58 -12.04
N ASP A 93 11.20 13.97 -10.87
CA ASP A 93 11.04 12.52 -10.71
C ASP A 93 9.56 12.11 -10.66
N TYR A 94 8.73 12.88 -9.95
CA TYR A 94 7.29 12.66 -9.94
C TYR A 94 6.67 12.93 -11.32
N LYS A 95 7.13 13.95 -12.04
CA LYS A 95 6.74 14.22 -13.42
C LYS A 95 7.03 13.02 -14.34
N ARG A 96 8.22 12.42 -14.23
CA ARG A 96 8.57 11.19 -14.96
C ARG A 96 7.60 10.05 -14.66
N LEU A 97 7.23 9.84 -13.40
CA LEU A 97 6.21 8.84 -13.04
C LEU A 97 4.87 9.14 -13.73
N ARG A 98 4.40 10.39 -13.69
CA ARG A 98 3.12 10.80 -14.30
C ARG A 98 3.10 10.66 -15.83
N GLU A 99 4.26 10.70 -16.49
CA GLU A 99 4.38 10.53 -17.94
C GLU A 99 4.25 9.05 -18.35
N THR A 100 4.61 8.12 -17.47
CA THR A 100 4.63 6.67 -17.77
C THR A 100 3.55 5.86 -17.08
N THR A 101 2.91 6.41 -16.05
CA THR A 101 2.04 5.67 -15.14
C THR A 101 0.75 6.44 -14.87
N LYS A 102 -0.38 5.72 -14.87
CA LYS A 102 -1.66 6.28 -14.42
C LYS A 102 -1.61 6.57 -12.93
N ILE A 103 -2.21 7.68 -12.51
CA ILE A 103 -2.21 8.11 -11.11
C ILE A 103 -3.64 8.09 -10.58
N THR A 104 -3.84 7.54 -9.38
CA THR A 104 -5.07 7.69 -8.60
C THR A 104 -4.73 7.85 -7.12
N GLY A 105 -5.72 7.94 -6.26
CA GLY A 105 -5.56 7.87 -4.81
C GLY A 105 -6.45 8.84 -4.05
N THR A 106 -6.19 8.94 -2.75
CA THR A 106 -6.89 9.83 -1.80
C THR A 106 -5.93 10.87 -1.23
N TRP A 107 -6.47 11.86 -0.53
CA TRP A 107 -5.75 12.69 0.43
C TRP A 107 -5.65 12.01 1.80
N ASP A 108 -4.89 12.64 2.69
CA ASP A 108 -5.10 12.53 4.13
C ASP A 108 -5.27 13.92 4.78
N ASP A 109 -5.19 14.02 6.10
CA ASP A 109 -5.40 15.24 6.88
C ASP A 109 -4.54 16.42 6.44
N HIS A 110 -3.27 16.21 6.10
CA HIS A 110 -2.38 17.32 5.78
C HIS A 110 -2.70 17.98 4.43
N ASP A 111 -3.21 17.23 3.43
CA ASP A 111 -3.75 17.81 2.21
C ASP A 111 -5.19 18.27 2.36
N TYR A 112 -5.96 17.57 3.21
CA TYR A 112 -7.33 17.92 3.54
C TYR A 112 -7.37 19.31 4.17
N GLY A 113 -6.38 19.64 5.02
CA GLY A 113 -6.06 20.99 5.48
C GLY A 113 -6.04 21.16 7.00
N LEU A 114 -6.31 20.10 7.76
CA LEU A 114 -6.33 20.12 9.22
C LEU A 114 -5.87 18.75 9.74
N ASN A 115 -4.77 18.73 10.49
CA ASN A 115 -4.24 17.54 11.17
C ASN A 115 -5.33 16.82 11.98
N ASP A 116 -5.51 15.52 11.72
CA ASP A 116 -6.62 14.69 12.19
C ASP A 116 -8.02 15.30 12.01
N GLY A 117 -8.20 16.11 10.97
CA GLY A 117 -9.46 16.78 10.67
C GLY A 117 -10.49 15.85 10.03
N GLY A 118 -11.75 16.03 10.41
CA GLY A 118 -12.92 15.38 9.84
C GLY A 118 -13.96 16.39 9.36
N VAL A 119 -15.22 16.15 9.70
CA VAL A 119 -16.36 16.99 9.29
C VAL A 119 -16.26 18.45 9.74
N GLU A 120 -15.55 18.72 10.83
CA GLU A 120 -15.34 20.04 11.43
C GLU A 120 -14.45 20.97 10.61
N PHE A 121 -13.71 20.47 9.62
CA PHE A 121 -12.91 21.33 8.76
C PHE A 121 -13.76 22.04 7.70
N GLU A 122 -13.93 23.35 7.85
CA GLU A 122 -14.84 24.15 7.02
C GLU A 122 -14.35 24.31 5.57
N ALA A 123 -13.04 24.40 5.33
CA ALA A 123 -12.48 24.66 4.00
C ALA A 123 -12.39 23.42 3.09
N LYS A 124 -12.83 22.24 3.56
CA LYS A 124 -12.75 20.95 2.85
C LYS A 124 -13.30 20.93 1.42
N LYS A 125 -14.29 21.76 1.11
CA LYS A 125 -14.84 21.87 -0.25
C LYS A 125 -13.80 22.46 -1.22
N GLY A 126 -13.04 23.45 -0.77
CA GLY A 126 -11.96 24.03 -1.55
C GLY A 126 -10.82 23.03 -1.72
N SER A 127 -10.42 22.36 -0.63
CA SER A 127 -9.43 21.28 -0.68
C SER A 127 -9.84 20.20 -1.67
N GLN A 128 -11.12 19.82 -1.71
CA GLN A 128 -11.67 18.85 -2.67
C GLN A 128 -11.39 19.25 -4.11
N GLN A 129 -11.66 20.50 -4.48
CA GLN A 129 -11.46 20.92 -5.86
C GLN A 129 -9.97 20.92 -6.24
N LEU A 130 -9.10 21.41 -5.35
CA LEU A 130 -7.66 21.43 -5.60
C LEU A 130 -7.04 20.03 -5.65
N PHE A 131 -7.50 19.10 -4.81
CA PHE A 131 -7.10 17.70 -4.90
C PHE A 131 -7.52 17.05 -6.22
N LEU A 132 -8.75 17.31 -6.67
CA LEU A 132 -9.25 16.82 -7.95
C LEU A 132 -8.51 17.47 -9.14
N ASP A 133 -8.09 18.73 -9.03
CA ASP A 133 -7.22 19.39 -10.02
C ASP A 133 -5.82 18.76 -10.04
N PHE A 134 -5.24 18.49 -8.88
CA PHE A 134 -3.95 17.81 -8.73
C PHE A 134 -3.96 16.43 -9.41
N LEU A 135 -5.03 15.65 -9.21
CA LEU A 135 -5.23 14.36 -9.87
C LEU A 135 -5.68 14.46 -11.34
N LYS A 136 -5.85 15.67 -11.87
CA LYS A 136 -6.35 15.94 -13.23
C LYS A 136 -7.71 15.28 -13.52
N VAL A 137 -8.59 15.23 -12.52
CA VAL A 137 -9.94 14.70 -12.68
C VAL A 137 -10.73 15.60 -13.64
N PRO A 138 -11.45 15.06 -14.64
CA PRO A 138 -12.24 15.87 -15.58
C PRO A 138 -13.24 16.82 -14.90
N LYS A 139 -13.50 17.96 -15.53
CA LYS A 139 -14.41 19.00 -14.99
C LYS A 139 -15.88 18.55 -14.92
N ASP A 140 -16.25 17.59 -15.74
CA ASP A 140 -17.58 16.97 -15.81
C ASP A 140 -17.70 15.72 -14.92
N SER A 141 -16.64 15.30 -14.24
CA SER A 141 -16.69 14.15 -13.32
C SER A 141 -17.65 14.43 -12.16
N GLU A 142 -18.50 13.45 -11.81
CA GLU A 142 -19.39 13.51 -10.64
C GLU A 142 -18.64 13.81 -9.34
N ARG A 143 -17.35 13.43 -9.24
CA ARG A 143 -16.47 13.74 -8.10
C ARG A 143 -16.35 15.24 -7.83
N ARG A 144 -16.54 16.09 -8.84
CA ARG A 144 -16.53 17.56 -8.70
C ARG A 144 -17.78 18.09 -7.99
N TYR A 145 -18.88 17.34 -8.01
CA TYR A 145 -20.20 17.77 -7.56
C TYR A 145 -20.71 17.00 -6.33
N ARG A 146 -20.21 15.78 -6.08
CA ARG A 146 -20.49 15.04 -4.84
C ARG A 146 -19.55 15.44 -3.71
N LYS A 147 -19.97 15.18 -2.48
CA LYS A 147 -19.11 15.32 -1.29
C LYS A 147 -18.05 14.20 -1.27
N GLY A 148 -16.80 14.53 -0.97
CA GLY A 148 -15.69 13.59 -0.83
C GLY A 148 -15.01 13.20 -2.15
N VAL A 149 -13.77 12.73 -2.05
CA VAL A 149 -12.88 12.43 -3.20
C VAL A 149 -12.83 10.96 -3.59
N TYR A 150 -13.57 10.09 -2.90
CA TYR A 150 -13.61 8.66 -3.18
C TYR A 150 -13.88 8.35 -4.65
N SER A 151 -13.42 7.20 -5.14
CA SER A 151 -13.54 6.80 -6.55
C SER A 151 -13.21 5.33 -6.75
N SER A 152 -13.58 4.75 -7.89
CA SER A 152 -13.14 3.41 -8.26
C SER A 152 -12.69 3.37 -9.71
N GLN A 153 -11.84 2.41 -10.05
CA GLN A 153 -11.43 2.11 -11.41
C GLN A 153 -10.98 0.65 -11.55
N ILE A 154 -10.97 0.15 -12.78
CA ILE A 154 -10.50 -1.21 -13.09
C ILE A 154 -9.18 -1.10 -13.85
N VAL A 155 -8.14 -1.75 -13.32
CA VAL A 155 -6.87 -2.00 -14.01
C VAL A 155 -7.02 -3.33 -14.74
N LYS A 156 -7.17 -3.27 -16.07
CA LYS A 156 -7.25 -4.45 -16.94
C LYS A 156 -5.86 -4.91 -17.33
N ALA A 157 -5.63 -6.22 -17.27
CA ALA A 157 -4.46 -6.90 -17.79
C ALA A 157 -4.89 -7.98 -18.79
N LEU A 158 -3.94 -8.67 -19.40
CA LEU A 158 -4.24 -9.71 -20.41
C LEU A 158 -5.11 -10.85 -19.85
N ASN A 159 -4.83 -11.29 -18.62
CA ASN A 159 -5.38 -12.50 -18.02
C ASN A 159 -6.36 -12.23 -16.86
N GLY A 160 -6.75 -10.99 -16.63
CA GLY A 160 -7.59 -10.64 -15.49
C GLY A 160 -7.67 -9.14 -15.24
N SER A 161 -8.25 -8.79 -14.09
CA SER A 161 -8.37 -7.40 -13.69
C SER A 161 -8.30 -7.18 -12.17
N VAL A 162 -7.84 -5.99 -11.80
CA VAL A 162 -7.84 -5.51 -10.41
C VAL A 162 -8.80 -4.32 -10.32
N LYS A 163 -9.80 -4.40 -9.45
CA LYS A 163 -10.63 -3.25 -9.11
C LYS A 163 -9.96 -2.50 -7.97
N VAL A 164 -9.73 -1.21 -8.16
CA VAL A 164 -9.19 -0.31 -7.14
C VAL A 164 -10.31 0.59 -6.67
N ILE A 165 -10.63 0.51 -5.38
CA ILE A 165 -11.69 1.24 -4.70
C ILE A 165 -11.01 2.18 -3.71
N VAL A 166 -10.98 3.47 -4.03
CA VAL A 166 -10.35 4.51 -3.24
C VAL A 166 -11.37 5.14 -2.32
N LEU A 167 -11.15 5.04 -1.01
CA LEU A 167 -11.97 5.67 0.01
C LEU A 167 -11.54 7.12 0.25
N ASP A 168 -12.29 7.79 1.10
CA ASP A 168 -12.06 9.14 1.61
C ASP A 168 -12.44 9.05 3.08
N THR A 169 -11.44 9.00 3.93
CA THR A 169 -11.56 8.75 5.37
C THR A 169 -11.55 10.06 6.17
N ARG A 170 -11.74 11.21 5.49
CA ARG A 170 -11.74 12.56 6.09
C ARG A 170 -13.07 13.27 5.94
N TYR A 171 -13.60 13.38 4.72
CA TYR A 171 -14.67 14.32 4.39
C TYR A 171 -15.94 14.14 5.24
N PHE A 172 -16.27 12.89 5.56
CA PHE A 172 -17.44 12.49 6.33
C PHE A 172 -17.13 12.07 7.76
N ARG A 173 -15.85 11.97 8.13
CA ARG A 173 -15.45 11.40 9.40
C ARG A 173 -15.87 12.32 10.55
N THR A 174 -16.62 11.79 11.50
CA THR A 174 -16.96 12.53 12.73
C THR A 174 -15.72 12.76 13.60
N ALA A 175 -15.77 13.71 14.53
CA ALA A 175 -14.65 14.00 15.42
C ALA A 175 -14.11 12.76 16.14
N LEU A 176 -12.80 12.71 16.35
CA LEU A 176 -12.13 11.67 17.13
C LEU A 176 -12.39 11.87 18.63
N THR A 177 -12.21 10.81 19.41
CA THR A 177 -12.33 10.85 20.87
C THR A 177 -10.93 10.93 21.48
N ASP A 178 -10.63 12.05 22.14
CA ASP A 178 -9.35 12.26 22.85
C ASP A 178 -9.19 11.24 23.99
N ASP A 179 -8.02 10.60 24.07
CA ASP A 179 -7.68 9.78 25.23
C ASP A 179 -7.20 10.68 26.37
N LYS A 180 -8.08 10.90 27.36
CA LYS A 180 -7.77 11.74 28.53
C LYS A 180 -7.07 10.99 29.67
N LYS A 181 -6.89 9.67 29.55
CA LYS A 181 -6.48 8.80 30.66
C LYS A 181 -5.12 8.16 30.44
N ASN A 182 -4.78 7.81 29.20
CA ASN A 182 -3.52 7.18 28.85
C ASN A 182 -2.60 8.13 28.08
N LYS A 183 -1.46 7.62 27.62
CA LYS A 183 -0.50 8.38 26.79
C LYS A 183 -0.85 8.40 25.30
N ASN A 184 -2.00 7.85 24.91
CA ASN A 184 -2.45 7.86 23.53
C ASN A 184 -3.00 9.24 23.18
N ARG A 185 -3.06 9.56 21.88
CA ARG A 185 -3.76 10.75 21.40
C ARG A 185 -5.27 10.53 21.37
N TYR A 186 -5.68 9.35 20.89
CA TYR A 186 -7.09 8.99 20.74
C TYR A 186 -7.41 7.62 21.32
N GLU A 187 -8.61 7.49 21.89
CA GLU A 187 -9.21 6.23 22.30
C GLU A 187 -10.34 5.81 21.34
N PRO A 188 -10.78 4.55 21.35
CA PRO A 188 -12.00 4.15 20.66
C PRO A 188 -13.22 4.92 21.18
N GLY A 189 -14.02 5.45 20.27
CA GLY A 189 -15.33 6.02 20.62
C GLY A 189 -16.33 4.96 21.06
N VAL A 190 -17.51 5.40 21.46
CA VAL A 190 -18.63 4.52 21.81
C VAL A 190 -19.03 3.70 20.58
N TYR A 191 -19.18 2.38 20.74
CA TYR A 191 -19.56 1.49 19.64
C TYR A 191 -20.91 1.89 19.05
N GLY A 192 -20.96 2.07 17.72
CA GLY A 192 -22.17 2.48 17.00
C GLY A 192 -22.33 3.99 16.86
N GLU A 193 -21.47 4.80 17.47
CA GLU A 193 -21.49 6.26 17.36
C GLU A 193 -20.42 6.79 16.41
N GLY A 194 -20.78 7.80 15.63
CA GLY A 194 -19.89 8.38 14.64
C GLY A 194 -19.73 7.54 13.37
N THR A 195 -18.92 8.02 12.44
CA THR A 195 -18.68 7.37 11.15
C THR A 195 -17.34 7.82 10.57
N ILE A 196 -16.76 7.01 9.68
CA ILE A 196 -15.59 7.38 8.88
C ILE A 196 -16.03 7.79 7.48
N LEU A 197 -16.79 6.92 6.80
CA LEU A 197 -17.18 7.13 5.40
C LEU A 197 -18.50 7.90 5.26
N GLY A 198 -19.34 7.93 6.29
CA GLY A 198 -20.70 8.44 6.19
C GLY A 198 -21.59 7.58 5.28
N GLU A 199 -22.90 7.85 5.33
CA GLU A 199 -23.91 6.98 4.72
C GLU A 199 -23.73 6.82 3.20
N LYS A 200 -23.50 7.93 2.48
CA LYS A 200 -23.44 7.92 1.02
C LYS A 200 -22.25 7.15 0.47
N GLN A 201 -21.08 7.29 1.10
CA GLN A 201 -19.91 6.56 0.67
C GLN A 201 -19.98 5.08 1.10
N TRP A 202 -20.60 4.77 2.24
CA TRP A 202 -20.88 3.37 2.60
C TRP A 202 -21.78 2.67 1.58
N GLN A 203 -22.88 3.31 1.18
CA GLN A 203 -23.77 2.80 0.13
C GLN A 203 -23.03 2.61 -1.21
N TRP A 204 -22.18 3.58 -1.56
CA TRP A 204 -21.34 3.48 -2.74
C TRP A 204 -20.33 2.33 -2.64
N LEU A 205 -19.60 2.18 -1.54
CA LEU A 205 -18.64 1.10 -1.32
C LEU A 205 -19.31 -0.28 -1.40
N GLU A 206 -20.52 -0.40 -0.84
CA GLU A 206 -21.32 -1.61 -0.94
C GLU A 206 -21.66 -1.95 -2.39
N ALA A 207 -22.12 -0.98 -3.17
CA ALA A 207 -22.38 -1.18 -4.61
C ALA A 207 -21.11 -1.56 -5.39
N GLU A 208 -19.97 -0.93 -5.08
CA GLU A 208 -18.70 -1.24 -5.74
C GLU A 208 -18.23 -2.67 -5.46
N LEU A 209 -18.33 -3.16 -4.22
CA LEU A 209 -17.92 -4.52 -3.88
C LEU A 209 -18.92 -5.56 -4.38
N ASN A 210 -20.22 -5.34 -4.23
CA ASN A 210 -21.26 -6.26 -4.69
C ASN A 210 -21.27 -6.40 -6.22
N GLY A 211 -20.94 -5.34 -6.95
CA GLY A 211 -20.88 -5.33 -8.42
C GLY A 211 -19.51 -5.66 -9.01
N SER A 212 -18.55 -6.17 -8.21
CA SER A 212 -17.19 -6.42 -8.71
C SER A 212 -17.01 -7.86 -9.22
N ASP A 213 -16.74 -7.98 -10.52
CA ASP A 213 -16.31 -9.23 -11.15
C ASP A 213 -14.78 -9.36 -11.26
N ALA A 214 -14.02 -8.40 -10.71
CA ALA A 214 -12.56 -8.42 -10.78
C ALA A 214 -11.94 -9.57 -9.98
N ASP A 215 -10.77 -10.04 -10.40
CA ASP A 215 -10.04 -11.13 -9.76
C ASP A 215 -9.47 -10.72 -8.40
N PHE A 216 -9.08 -9.45 -8.28
CA PHE A 216 -8.65 -8.83 -7.03
C PHE A 216 -9.34 -7.49 -6.81
N ASN A 217 -9.54 -7.14 -5.55
CA ASN A 217 -10.18 -5.91 -5.12
C ASN A 217 -9.29 -5.20 -4.10
N ILE A 218 -8.75 -4.05 -4.45
CA ILE A 218 -7.97 -3.21 -3.54
C ILE A 218 -8.88 -2.14 -2.96
N ILE A 219 -8.96 -2.07 -1.64
CA ILE A 219 -9.56 -0.95 -0.91
C ILE A 219 -8.43 -0.04 -0.43
N VAL A 220 -8.44 1.23 -0.82
CA VAL A 220 -7.43 2.21 -0.41
C VAL A 220 -8.02 3.09 0.69
N SER A 221 -7.42 3.07 1.86
CA SER A 221 -7.76 3.91 3.02
C SER A 221 -6.59 4.84 3.31
N SER A 222 -6.82 6.09 3.76
CA SER A 222 -5.69 6.95 4.12
C SER A 222 -5.06 6.54 5.46
N ILE A 223 -5.89 6.11 6.39
CA ILE A 223 -5.50 5.63 7.72
C ILE A 223 -5.55 4.10 7.82
N GLN A 224 -4.85 3.51 8.80
CA GLN A 224 -4.80 2.05 9.00
C GLN A 224 -6.16 1.45 9.35
N VAL A 225 -6.46 0.28 8.77
CA VAL A 225 -7.73 -0.44 8.97
C VAL A 225 -7.59 -1.51 10.06
N LEU A 226 -6.49 -2.28 10.04
CA LEU A 226 -6.32 -3.43 10.94
C LEU A 226 -5.46 -3.14 12.17
N SER A 227 -4.44 -2.29 12.06
CA SER A 227 -3.58 -1.94 13.20
C SER A 227 -4.40 -1.11 14.20
N ALA A 228 -4.75 -1.71 15.34
CA ALA A 228 -5.81 -1.21 16.20
C ALA A 228 -5.34 -0.72 17.58
N GLU A 229 -4.11 -1.02 17.98
CA GLU A 229 -3.63 -0.86 19.36
C GLU A 229 -2.71 0.35 19.56
N HIS A 230 -2.24 1.01 18.49
CA HIS A 230 -1.49 2.26 18.60
C HIS A 230 -2.39 3.44 19.01
N GLY A 231 -1.79 4.48 19.58
CA GLY A 231 -2.54 5.61 20.19
C GLY A 231 -2.99 6.72 19.23
N PHE A 232 -2.80 6.55 17.92
CA PHE A 232 -3.06 7.58 16.90
C PHE A 232 -4.35 7.31 16.13
N GLU A 233 -4.66 8.13 15.13
CA GLU A 233 -5.84 7.96 14.30
C GLU A 233 -5.78 6.66 13.49
N LYS A 234 -6.92 5.98 13.40
CA LYS A 234 -7.10 4.67 12.76
C LYS A 234 -8.58 4.34 12.67
N TRP A 235 -8.92 3.32 11.88
CA TRP A 235 -10.31 2.85 11.81
C TRP A 235 -10.86 2.37 13.17
N SER A 236 -10.04 1.79 14.04
CA SER A 236 -10.51 1.30 15.35
C SER A 236 -10.86 2.42 16.34
N ASN A 237 -10.66 3.71 15.99
CA ASN A 237 -11.34 4.80 16.69
C ASN A 237 -12.87 4.73 16.54
N PHE A 238 -13.37 4.09 15.48
CA PHE A 238 -14.79 3.81 15.21
C PHE A 238 -14.99 2.28 15.05
N PRO A 239 -14.99 1.51 16.15
CA PRO A 239 -14.92 0.04 16.09
C PRO A 239 -16.06 -0.61 15.27
N HIS A 240 -17.27 -0.05 15.30
CA HIS A 240 -18.40 -0.53 14.49
C HIS A 240 -18.18 -0.33 12.97
N GLU A 241 -17.41 0.67 12.54
CA GLU A 241 -17.08 0.87 11.12
C GLU A 241 -16.10 -0.22 10.63
N VAL A 242 -15.19 -0.70 11.49
CA VAL A 242 -14.32 -1.87 11.19
C VAL A 242 -15.16 -3.13 11.00
N ASP A 243 -16.10 -3.38 11.91
CA ASP A 243 -17.01 -4.54 11.82
C ASP A 243 -17.91 -4.46 10.59
N LYS A 244 -18.38 -3.26 10.26
CA LYS A 244 -19.18 -2.99 9.05
C LYS A 244 -18.37 -3.27 7.78
N LEU A 245 -17.10 -2.86 7.71
CA LEU A 245 -16.22 -3.17 6.58
C LEU A 245 -16.04 -4.68 6.40
N LYS A 246 -15.68 -5.39 7.48
CA LYS A 246 -15.49 -6.85 7.45
C LYS A 246 -16.77 -7.59 7.05
N SER A 247 -17.91 -7.13 7.57
CA SER A 247 -19.23 -7.67 7.24
C SER A 247 -19.59 -7.44 5.78
N LEU A 248 -19.27 -6.26 5.22
CA LEU A 248 -19.49 -5.97 3.81
C LEU A 248 -18.62 -6.84 2.91
N ILE A 249 -17.32 -6.97 3.21
CA ILE A 249 -16.41 -7.86 2.47
C ILE A 249 -16.97 -9.28 2.42
N LYS A 250 -17.41 -9.81 3.58
CA LYS A 250 -18.05 -11.13 3.66
C LYS A 250 -19.31 -11.24 2.80
N LYS A 251 -20.21 -10.24 2.86
CA LYS A 251 -21.51 -10.28 2.16
C LYS A 251 -21.37 -10.13 0.64
N SER A 252 -20.40 -9.35 0.19
CA SER A 252 -20.22 -9.02 -1.23
C SER A 252 -19.76 -10.18 -2.10
N ASN A 253 -19.11 -11.20 -1.50
CA ASN A 253 -18.41 -12.27 -2.22
C ASN A 253 -17.34 -11.76 -3.20
N ALA A 254 -16.89 -10.51 -3.08
CA ALA A 254 -15.82 -9.96 -3.88
C ALA A 254 -14.53 -10.78 -3.69
N LYS A 255 -13.83 -11.07 -4.79
CA LYS A 255 -12.64 -11.91 -4.79
C LYS A 255 -11.40 -11.10 -4.41
N GLY A 256 -10.45 -11.75 -3.74
CA GLY A 256 -9.11 -11.20 -3.56
C GLY A 256 -9.07 -9.82 -2.90
N VAL A 257 -9.88 -9.59 -1.86
CA VAL A 257 -9.99 -8.28 -1.21
C VAL A 257 -8.77 -8.02 -0.32
N MET A 258 -8.12 -6.87 -0.52
CA MET A 258 -7.01 -6.39 0.31
C MET A 258 -7.11 -4.88 0.55
N VAL A 259 -6.41 -4.40 1.57
CA VAL A 259 -6.37 -2.99 1.96
C VAL A 259 -4.96 -2.42 1.76
N LEU A 260 -4.89 -1.19 1.29
CA LEU A 260 -3.69 -0.33 1.35
C LEU A 260 -3.97 0.83 2.30
N SER A 261 -3.02 1.15 3.17
CA SER A 261 -3.14 2.23 4.15
C SER A 261 -1.88 3.11 4.29
N GLY A 262 -2.02 4.27 4.91
CA GLY A 262 -0.98 5.31 5.06
C GLY A 262 -0.87 5.89 6.48
N ASP A 263 -0.73 7.22 6.59
CA ASP A 263 -0.68 8.07 7.81
C ASP A 263 0.54 7.90 8.75
N ARG A 264 0.94 6.66 9.03
CA ARG A 264 1.71 6.34 10.25
C ARG A 264 3.19 6.69 10.28
N HIS A 265 3.77 7.14 9.17
CA HIS A 265 5.21 7.33 9.00
C HIS A 265 6.05 6.05 9.26
N ILE A 266 5.42 4.88 9.14
CA ILE A 266 6.02 3.54 9.15
C ILE A 266 5.35 2.70 8.07
N SER A 267 5.99 1.59 7.70
CA SER A 267 5.37 0.55 6.88
C SER A 267 5.24 -0.76 7.65
N GLU A 268 4.13 -1.48 7.48
CA GLU A 268 3.89 -2.78 8.09
C GLU A 268 2.87 -3.62 7.32
N PHE A 269 2.82 -4.91 7.61
CA PHE A 269 1.77 -5.81 7.14
C PHE A 269 0.92 -6.31 8.30
N SER A 270 -0.38 -6.05 8.22
CA SER A 270 -1.39 -6.66 9.08
C SER A 270 -2.19 -7.69 8.29
N LYS A 271 -2.58 -8.79 8.95
CA LYS A 271 -3.34 -9.87 8.33
C LYS A 271 -4.30 -10.50 9.33
N THR A 272 -5.55 -10.66 8.93
CA THR A 272 -6.58 -11.30 9.75
C THR A 272 -7.49 -12.20 8.92
N LYS A 273 -8.19 -13.13 9.59
CA LYS A 273 -9.20 -13.97 8.95
C LYS A 273 -10.59 -13.38 9.20
N ILE A 274 -11.43 -13.36 8.17
CA ILE A 274 -12.86 -13.05 8.30
C ILE A 274 -13.61 -14.37 8.16
N GLU A 275 -14.38 -14.74 9.18
CA GLU A 275 -15.14 -15.99 9.16
C GLU A 275 -16.14 -16.02 8.00
N GLY A 276 -16.04 -17.05 7.15
CA GLY A 276 -16.83 -17.20 5.93
C GLY A 276 -16.19 -16.59 4.67
N VAL A 277 -15.02 -15.98 4.77
CA VAL A 277 -14.21 -15.54 3.61
C VAL A 277 -13.07 -16.52 3.40
N SER A 278 -12.87 -16.96 2.14
CA SER A 278 -11.89 -18.01 1.80
C SER A 278 -10.43 -17.56 1.87
N PHE A 279 -10.20 -16.25 1.92
CA PHE A 279 -8.89 -15.62 1.96
C PHE A 279 -8.75 -14.71 3.19
N PRO A 280 -7.52 -14.46 3.67
CA PRO A 280 -7.30 -13.50 4.73
C PRO A 280 -7.43 -12.06 4.20
N LEU A 281 -7.90 -11.15 5.06
CA LEU A 281 -7.81 -9.73 4.78
C LEU A 281 -6.40 -9.25 5.15
N VAL A 282 -5.66 -8.77 4.16
CA VAL A 282 -4.36 -8.12 4.34
C VAL A 282 -4.55 -6.61 4.32
N ASP A 283 -3.91 -5.90 5.24
CA ASP A 283 -3.75 -4.44 5.25
C ASP A 283 -2.27 -4.12 5.16
N PHE A 284 -1.86 -3.59 4.01
CA PHE A 284 -0.49 -3.19 3.72
C PHE A 284 -0.37 -1.68 3.91
N THR A 285 0.26 -1.27 5.01
CA THR A 285 0.57 0.13 5.28
C THR A 285 1.89 0.51 4.62
N SER A 286 1.89 1.58 3.82
CA SER A 286 3.12 2.20 3.33
C SER A 286 3.08 3.72 3.49
N SER A 287 3.77 4.20 4.52
CA SER A 287 3.73 5.59 4.96
C SER A 287 5.13 6.08 5.30
N GLY A 288 5.79 6.72 4.35
CA GLY A 288 7.20 7.04 4.52
C GLY A 288 7.89 7.55 3.27
N LEU A 289 7.19 8.32 2.42
CA LEU A 289 7.77 8.73 1.13
C LEU A 289 8.92 9.74 1.28
N THR A 290 8.89 10.55 2.33
CA THR A 290 9.89 11.62 2.56
C THR A 290 10.41 11.69 3.99
N HIS A 291 9.65 11.19 4.96
CA HIS A 291 10.03 11.16 6.36
C HIS A 291 9.32 10.01 7.04
N VAL A 292 9.83 9.64 8.22
CA VAL A 292 9.40 8.48 8.99
C VAL A 292 9.20 8.85 10.45
N TYR A 293 8.60 7.95 11.21
CA TYR A 293 8.51 8.07 12.65
C TYR A 293 9.93 7.97 13.25
N ASN A 294 10.53 9.14 13.51
CA ASN A 294 11.82 9.23 14.15
C ASN A 294 11.77 8.72 15.60
N GLY A 295 12.67 7.79 15.95
CA GLY A 295 12.71 7.19 17.27
C GLY A 295 11.63 6.15 17.54
N PHE A 296 11.05 5.55 16.49
CA PHE A 296 10.15 4.41 16.63
C PHE A 296 10.83 3.29 17.45
N THR A 297 10.14 2.81 18.49
CA THR A 297 10.61 1.69 19.32
C THR A 297 9.75 0.46 19.08
N SER A 298 8.47 0.54 19.40
CA SER A 298 7.48 -0.52 19.15
C SER A 298 6.05 0.01 19.27
N GLU A 299 5.13 -0.64 18.57
CA GLU A 299 3.68 -0.47 18.71
C GLU A 299 3.04 -1.86 18.70
N SER A 300 2.07 -2.12 19.59
CA SER A 300 1.32 -3.40 19.55
C SER A 300 0.46 -3.45 18.28
N ASN A 301 0.37 -4.63 17.70
CA ASN A 301 -0.55 -4.94 16.60
C ASN A 301 -0.72 -6.46 16.53
N LYS A 302 -1.82 -6.97 17.09
CA LYS A 302 -2.16 -8.40 17.13
C LYS A 302 -2.33 -9.03 15.74
N TYR A 303 -2.48 -8.24 14.69
CA TYR A 303 -2.60 -8.71 13.32
C TYR A 303 -1.29 -8.61 12.53
N ARG A 304 -0.21 -8.10 13.13
CA ARG A 304 1.08 -7.99 12.46
C ARG A 304 1.63 -9.36 12.07
N VAL A 305 2.14 -9.49 10.85
CA VAL A 305 2.72 -10.76 10.34
C VAL A 305 4.17 -10.68 9.91
N LEU A 306 4.78 -9.50 9.95
CA LEU A 306 6.22 -9.24 9.68
C LEU A 306 6.71 -8.08 10.58
N GLU A 307 7.94 -7.61 10.42
CA GLU A 307 8.46 -6.51 11.24
C GLU A 307 7.84 -5.15 10.86
N VAL A 308 7.97 -4.15 11.73
CA VAL A 308 7.71 -2.76 11.35
C VAL A 308 8.94 -2.20 10.61
N VAL A 309 8.71 -1.43 9.55
CA VAL A 309 9.75 -0.73 8.79
C VAL A 309 9.63 0.78 9.07
N PRO A 310 10.39 1.34 10.02
CA PRO A 310 10.45 2.77 10.29
C PRO A 310 11.48 3.47 9.38
N GLU A 311 11.48 3.14 8.09
CA GLU A 311 12.40 3.65 7.08
C GLU A 311 11.63 4.16 5.85
N LEU A 312 12.28 5.05 5.07
CA LEU A 312 11.69 5.54 3.84
C LEU A 312 11.31 4.37 2.95
N SER A 313 10.05 4.34 2.53
CA SER A 313 9.48 3.19 1.86
C SER A 313 8.29 3.54 0.96
N PHE A 314 8.09 2.69 -0.06
CA PHE A 314 6.88 2.62 -0.86
C PHE A 314 6.50 1.15 -1.07
N GLY A 315 5.23 0.89 -1.36
CA GLY A 315 4.73 -0.44 -1.61
C GLY A 315 4.64 -0.77 -3.09
N VAL A 316 4.92 -2.03 -3.43
CA VAL A 316 4.76 -2.59 -4.78
C VAL A 316 3.96 -3.89 -4.68
N LEU A 317 2.89 -4.00 -5.45
CA LEU A 317 2.04 -5.17 -5.57
C LEU A 317 2.18 -5.74 -6.98
N LYS A 318 2.56 -7.01 -7.05
CA LYS A 318 2.73 -7.76 -8.31
C LYS A 318 1.73 -8.89 -8.35
N PHE A 319 0.79 -8.82 -9.27
CA PHE A 319 -0.34 -9.72 -9.37
C PHE A 319 -0.06 -10.86 -10.34
N ASN A 320 -0.49 -12.06 -9.99
CA ASN A 320 -0.55 -13.21 -10.87
C ASN A 320 -1.97 -13.80 -10.78
N PHE A 321 -2.74 -13.65 -11.86
CA PHE A 321 -4.16 -14.03 -11.88
C PHE A 321 -4.36 -15.55 -11.93
N GLU A 322 -3.50 -16.26 -12.66
CA GLU A 322 -3.57 -17.73 -12.79
C GLU A 322 -3.37 -18.42 -11.43
N ALA A 323 -2.29 -18.05 -10.72
CA ALA A 323 -1.97 -18.58 -9.40
C ALA A 323 -2.82 -17.96 -8.28
N LYS A 324 -3.62 -16.93 -8.59
CA LYS A 324 -4.37 -16.11 -7.61
C LYS A 324 -3.47 -15.61 -6.49
N THR A 325 -2.29 -15.10 -6.85
CA THR A 325 -1.32 -14.59 -5.87
C THR A 325 -1.00 -13.13 -6.08
N VAL A 326 -0.64 -12.48 -4.98
CA VAL A 326 -0.07 -11.14 -4.97
C VAL A 326 1.23 -11.18 -4.18
N LEU A 327 2.34 -10.81 -4.84
CA LEU A 327 3.59 -10.51 -4.16
C LEU A 327 3.57 -9.02 -3.79
N MET A 328 3.52 -8.75 -2.50
CA MET A 328 3.60 -7.41 -1.93
C MET A 328 5.03 -7.17 -1.44
N GLU A 329 5.65 -6.08 -1.85
CA GLU A 329 7.01 -5.72 -1.50
C GLU A 329 7.04 -4.32 -0.89
N MET A 330 7.78 -4.17 0.21
CA MET A 330 8.23 -2.87 0.71
C MET A 330 9.59 -2.56 0.12
N ARG A 331 9.70 -1.41 -0.54
CA ARG A 331 10.90 -0.98 -1.24
C ARG A 331 11.40 0.35 -0.67
N GLY A 332 12.68 0.41 -0.34
CA GLY A 332 13.33 1.61 0.18
C GLY A 332 14.22 2.32 -0.84
N VAL A 333 15.04 3.25 -0.34
CA VAL A 333 16.03 3.99 -1.13
C VAL A 333 16.99 3.02 -1.82
N GLY A 334 17.32 3.27 -3.09
CA GLY A 334 18.12 2.35 -3.91
C GLY A 334 17.39 1.05 -4.28
N ASN A 335 16.06 1.04 -4.16
CA ASN A 335 15.19 -0.12 -4.40
C ASN A 335 15.48 -1.34 -3.51
N ILE A 336 16.06 -1.10 -2.34
CA ILE A 336 16.32 -2.15 -1.34
C ILE A 336 14.99 -2.83 -0.99
N LEU A 337 14.96 -4.16 -1.06
CA LEU A 337 13.83 -4.93 -0.56
C LEU A 337 13.89 -4.95 0.97
N GLN A 338 13.04 -4.18 1.62
CA GLN A 338 12.96 -4.15 3.08
C GLN A 338 12.15 -5.35 3.59
N GLN A 339 11.00 -5.62 2.97
CA GLN A 339 10.15 -6.77 3.29
C GLN A 339 9.33 -7.25 2.09
N LYS A 340 8.83 -8.49 2.17
CA LYS A 340 7.85 -9.01 1.22
C LYS A 340 6.85 -9.96 1.87
N LEU A 341 5.63 -9.97 1.34
CA LEU A 341 4.58 -10.93 1.66
C LEU A 341 4.02 -11.50 0.35
N LEU A 342 4.08 -12.81 0.18
CA LEU A 342 3.35 -13.51 -0.89
C LEU A 342 2.02 -14.01 -0.32
N GLN A 343 0.91 -13.56 -0.90
CA GLN A 343 -0.44 -13.96 -0.46
C GLN A 343 -1.20 -14.64 -1.61
N THR A 344 -1.84 -15.77 -1.30
CA THR A 344 -2.76 -16.49 -2.20
C THR A 344 -4.20 -16.20 -1.80
N TYR A 345 -5.09 -15.95 -2.78
CA TYR A 345 -6.49 -15.57 -2.55
C TYR A 345 -7.49 -16.59 -3.09
#